data_AF-A0A7X1B315-F1
#
_entry.id   AF-A0A7X1B315-F1
#
_cell.length_a   1.000
_cell.length_b   1.000
_cell.length_c   1.000
_cell.angle_alpha   90.00
_cell.angle_beta   90.00
_cell.angle_gamma   90.00
#
_symmetry.space_group_name_H-M   'P 1'
#
loop_
_entity.id
_entity.type
_entity.pdbx_description
1 polymer ?
#
loop_
_entity_poly.entity_id
_entity_poly.type
_entity_poly.pdbx_seq_one_letter_code
_entity_poly.pdbx_strand_id
1 'polypeptide(L)'
;MPIYSIQIRTKLGSVRSKTISANSEDEAIQAGKDAFPLHEKVWSDGEVSETKDDETRRAESQARIEEMKLNADLAKAKSKRSEGLIWLGVGITLTLAALVFMRDATLIALGPVIWGGYMFKKADSRYKALSAN
;
A
#
# COMPACT_ATOMS: atom_id res chain seq x y z
N MET A 1 -44.05 -1.50 -6.79
CA MET A 1 -42.95 -0.84 -7.52
C MET A 1 -41.81 -1.84 -7.61
N PRO A 2 -41.26 -2.10 -8.81
CA PRO A 2 -40.09 -2.96 -8.96
C PRO A 2 -38.86 -2.35 -8.27
N ILE A 3 -38.03 -3.23 -7.70
CA ILE A 3 -36.81 -2.87 -6.98
C ILE A 3 -35.63 -3.23 -7.87
N TYR A 4 -34.79 -2.25 -8.20
CA TYR A 4 -33.63 -2.40 -9.06
C TYR A 4 -32.33 -2.30 -8.24
N SER A 5 -31.38 -3.17 -8.56
CA SER A 5 -30.00 -3.11 -8.08
C SER A 5 -29.18 -2.31 -9.07
N ILE A 6 -28.55 -1.21 -8.61
CA ILE A 6 -27.68 -0.39 -9.44
C ILE A 6 -26.26 -0.52 -8.91
N GLN A 7 -25.35 -0.85 -9.81
CA GLN A 7 -23.94 -0.95 -9.52
C GLN A 7 -23.20 0.22 -10.16
N ILE A 8 -22.28 0.81 -9.41
CA ILE A 8 -21.51 1.97 -9.83
C ILE A 8 -20.04 1.66 -9.69
N ARG A 9 -19.32 1.89 -10.78
CA ARG A 9 -17.88 1.69 -10.85
C ARG A 9 -17.19 3.04 -10.97
N THR A 10 -16.34 3.34 -10.00
CA THR A 10 -15.52 4.55 -10.00
C THR A 10 -14.31 4.40 -10.91
N LYS A 11 -13.70 5.52 -11.35
CA LYS A 11 -12.44 5.53 -12.13
C LYS A 11 -11.27 4.85 -11.42
N LEU A 12 -11.34 4.72 -10.09
CA LEU A 12 -10.36 4.05 -9.24
C LEU A 12 -10.68 2.55 -9.04
N GLY A 13 -11.65 1.99 -9.76
CA GLY A 13 -12.00 0.58 -9.71
C GLY A 13 -12.84 0.17 -8.50
N SER A 14 -13.17 1.08 -7.58
CA SER A 14 -14.09 0.80 -6.47
C SER A 14 -15.51 0.62 -7.00
N VAL A 15 -16.16 -0.47 -6.57
CA VAL A 15 -17.56 -0.80 -6.89
C VAL A 15 -18.43 -0.46 -5.68
N ARG A 16 -19.53 0.26 -5.91
CA ARG A 16 -20.57 0.54 -4.91
C ARG A 16 -21.92 0.13 -5.47
N SER A 17 -22.72 -0.57 -4.67
CA SER A 17 -24.07 -0.98 -5.03
C SER A 17 -25.09 -0.22 -4.19
N LYS A 18 -26.23 0.13 -4.80
CA LYS A 18 -27.38 0.71 -4.10
C LYS A 18 -28.67 0.22 -4.74
N THR A 19 -29.64 -0.10 -3.89
CA THR A 19 -30.96 -0.53 -4.32
C THR A 19 -31.88 0.68 -4.46
N ILE A 20 -32.58 0.79 -5.60
CA ILE A 20 -33.51 1.88 -5.89
C ILE A 20 -34.85 1.29 -6.34
N SER A 21 -35.95 1.86 -5.85
CA SER A 21 -37.30 1.54 -6.33
C SER A 21 -37.66 2.48 -7.47
N ALA A 22 -37.95 1.95 -8.66
CA ALA A 22 -38.31 2.73 -9.85
C ALA A 22 -39.42 2.00 -10.63
N ASN A 23 -40.15 2.68 -11.52
CA ASN A 23 -41.21 2.03 -12.31
C ASN A 23 -40.69 1.47 -13.64
N SER A 24 -39.52 1.92 -14.10
CA SER A 24 -38.84 1.44 -15.31
C SER A 24 -37.32 1.40 -15.10
N GLU A 25 -36.64 0.67 -15.98
CA GLU A 25 -35.18 0.58 -15.98
C GLU A 25 -34.52 1.94 -16.28
N ASP A 26 -35.06 2.70 -17.23
CA ASP A 26 -34.58 4.04 -17.57
C ASP A 26 -34.71 5.02 -16.40
N GLU A 27 -35.80 4.94 -15.62
CA GLU A 27 -35.97 5.72 -14.39
C GLU A 27 -34.97 5.29 -13.31
N ALA A 28 -34.66 3.99 -13.21
CA ALA A 28 -33.67 3.48 -12.26
C ALA A 28 -32.26 4.01 -12.60
N ILE A 29 -31.87 4.00 -13.87
CA ILE A 29 -30.58 4.52 -14.34
C ILE A 29 -30.49 6.03 -14.10
N GLN A 30 -31.56 6.79 -14.38
CA GLN A 30 -31.58 8.22 -14.17
C GLN A 30 -31.50 8.59 -12.67
N ALA A 31 -32.27 7.91 -11.82
CA ALA A 31 -32.17 8.05 -10.36
C ALA A 31 -30.79 7.63 -9.83
N GLY A 32 -30.16 6.64 -10.46
CA GLY A 32 -28.78 6.25 -10.19
C GLY A 32 -27.75 7.32 -10.58
N LYS A 33 -27.94 8.02 -11.69
CA LYS A 33 -27.09 9.16 -12.11
C LYS A 33 -27.23 10.34 -11.15
N ASP A 34 -28.46 10.68 -10.75
CA ASP A 34 -28.73 11.80 -9.84
C ASP A 34 -28.21 11.54 -8.43
N ALA A 35 -28.27 10.30 -7.95
CA ALA A 35 -27.72 9.91 -6.65
C ALA A 35 -26.18 9.87 -6.63
N PHE A 36 -25.52 9.81 -7.81
CA PHE A 36 -24.07 9.68 -7.93
C PHE A 36 -23.49 10.59 -9.04
N PRO A 37 -23.55 11.93 -8.85
CA PRO A 37 -23.20 12.91 -9.88
C PRO A 37 -21.72 12.92 -10.30
N LEU A 38 -20.84 12.22 -9.58
CA LEU A 38 -19.38 12.20 -9.78
C LEU A 38 -18.87 11.02 -10.62
N HIS A 39 -19.74 10.14 -11.12
CA HIS A 39 -19.32 8.87 -11.75
C HIS A 39 -19.86 8.73 -13.18
N GLU A 40 -18.93 8.52 -14.12
CA GLU A 40 -19.14 8.64 -15.58
C GLU A 40 -20.01 7.51 -16.17
N LYS A 41 -20.24 6.41 -15.45
CA LYS A 41 -21.08 5.30 -15.93
C LYS A 41 -21.89 4.66 -14.80
N VAL A 42 -23.21 4.62 -14.98
CA VAL A 42 -24.20 4.00 -14.09
C VAL A 42 -24.89 2.87 -14.86
N TRP A 43 -24.94 1.67 -14.28
CA TRP A 43 -25.41 0.45 -14.95
C TRP A 43 -26.51 -0.17 -14.08
N SER A 44 -27.66 -0.49 -14.69
CA SER A 44 -28.68 -1.39 -14.13
C SER A 44 -28.23 -2.84 -14.32
N ASP A 45 -28.55 -3.74 -13.39
CA ASP A 45 -28.17 -5.16 -13.46
C ASP A 45 -28.82 -5.85 -14.68
N GLY A 46 -28.10 -5.82 -15.81
CA GLY A 46 -28.12 -6.76 -16.92
C GLY A 46 -26.69 -7.27 -17.11
N GLU A 47 -26.55 -8.58 -17.33
CA GLU A 47 -25.28 -9.31 -17.31
C GLU A 47 -24.18 -8.60 -18.14
N VAL A 48 -23.13 -8.14 -17.45
CA VAL A 48 -22.04 -7.36 -18.06
C VAL A 48 -21.17 -8.28 -18.91
N SER A 49 -21.27 -8.16 -20.23
CA SER A 49 -20.27 -8.71 -21.13
C SER A 49 -19.01 -7.85 -21.02
N GLU A 50 -18.00 -8.36 -20.29
CA GLU A 50 -16.68 -7.73 -20.19
C GLU A 50 -16.09 -7.59 -21.60
N THR A 51 -15.92 -6.34 -22.06
CA THR A 51 -15.21 -6.07 -23.30
C THR A 51 -13.70 -6.15 -23.05
N LYS A 52 -12.94 -6.68 -24.02
CA LYS A 52 -11.47 -6.89 -23.91
C LYS A 52 -10.68 -5.62 -23.50
N ASP A 53 -11.25 -4.44 -23.72
CA ASP A 53 -10.68 -3.14 -23.32
C ASP A 53 -10.72 -2.88 -21.80
N ASP A 54 -11.71 -3.45 -21.10
CA ASP A 54 -11.82 -3.32 -19.63
C ASP A 54 -10.86 -4.27 -18.90
N GLU A 55 -10.52 -5.42 -19.49
CA GLU A 55 -9.49 -6.33 -18.96
C GLU A 55 -8.09 -5.70 -19.06
N THR A 56 -7.77 -5.04 -20.18
CA THR A 56 -6.47 -4.37 -20.38
C THR A 56 -6.28 -3.21 -19.39
N ARG A 57 -7.32 -2.39 -19.18
CA ARG A 57 -7.27 -1.31 -18.17
C ARG A 57 -7.13 -1.82 -16.73
N ARG A 58 -7.73 -2.97 -16.41
CA ARG A 58 -7.53 -3.62 -15.10
C ARG A 58 -6.10 -4.11 -14.94
N ALA A 59 -5.53 -4.76 -15.96
CA ALA A 59 -4.15 -5.24 -15.93
C ALA A 59 -3.14 -4.08 -15.78
N GLU A 60 -3.32 -2.98 -16.52
CA GLU A 60 -2.48 -1.77 -16.36
C GLU A 60 -2.61 -1.13 -14.99
N SER A 61 -3.83 -1.05 -14.45
CA SER A 61 -4.07 -0.50 -13.12
C SER A 61 -3.44 -1.37 -12.02
N GLN A 62 -3.53 -2.69 -12.16
CA GLN A 62 -2.88 -3.64 -11.23
C GLN A 62 -1.35 -3.54 -11.31
N ALA A 63 -0.79 -3.47 -12.52
CA ALA A 63 0.65 -3.29 -12.71
C ALA A 63 1.17 -2.01 -12.05
N ARG A 64 0.46 -0.88 -12.18
CA ARG A 64 0.81 0.37 -11.49
C ARG A 64 0.73 0.25 -9.96
N ILE A 65 -0.26 -0.46 -9.44
CA ILE A 65 -0.41 -0.70 -8.00
C ILE A 65 0.74 -1.57 -7.48
N GLU A 66 1.14 -2.59 -8.23
CA GLU A 66 2.28 -3.46 -7.89
C GLU A 66 3.61 -2.69 -7.92
N GLU A 67 3.81 -1.85 -8.94
CA GLU A 67 4.98 -0.98 -9.05
C GLU A 67 5.04 0.03 -7.88
N MET A 68 3.92 0.65 -7.52
CA MET A 68 3.84 1.54 -6.35
C MET A 68 4.13 0.80 -5.04
N LYS A 69 3.64 -0.43 -4.87
CA LYS A 69 3.93 -1.26 -3.69
C LYS A 69 5.41 -1.61 -3.61
N LEU A 70 6.02 -2.02 -4.72
CA LEU A 70 7.44 -2.37 -4.79
C LEU A 70 8.32 -1.16 -4.46
N ASN A 71 7.99 0.02 -5.00
CA ASN A 71 8.68 1.27 -4.68
C ASN A 71 8.53 1.67 -3.19
N ALA A 72 7.32 1.48 -2.61
CA ALA A 72 7.09 1.74 -1.20
C ALA A 72 7.91 0.78 -0.29
N ASP A 73 7.99 -0.50 -0.67
CA ASP A 73 8.76 -1.50 0.07
C ASP A 73 10.28 -1.25 -0.04
N LEU A 74 10.78 -0.82 -1.21
CA LEU A 74 12.16 -0.38 -1.38
C LEU A 74 12.48 0.83 -0.49
N ALA A 75 11.61 1.85 -0.47
CA ALA A 75 11.79 3.03 0.38
C ALA A 75 11.81 2.66 1.86
N LYS A 76 10.93 1.76 2.29
CA LYS A 76 10.86 1.26 3.68
C LYS A 76 12.11 0.46 4.06
N ALA A 77 12.62 -0.38 3.15
CA ALA A 77 13.86 -1.12 3.37
C ALA A 77 15.06 -0.16 3.51
N LYS A 78 15.14 0.88 2.66
CA LYS A 78 16.18 1.92 2.74
C LYS A 78 16.12 2.69 4.07
N SER A 79 14.93 3.08 4.52
CA SER A 79 14.74 3.77 5.82
C SER A 79 15.23 2.92 7.00
N LYS A 80 14.87 1.64 7.04
CA LYS A 80 15.31 0.74 8.11
C LYS A 80 16.81 0.48 8.09
N ARG A 81 17.43 0.50 6.91
CA ARG A 81 18.89 0.42 6.76
C ARG A 81 19.57 1.65 7.36
N SER A 82 19.06 2.87 7.09
CA SER A 82 19.59 4.08 7.70
C SER A 82 19.39 4.12 9.22
N GLU A 83 18.24 3.69 9.73
CA GLU A 83 18.00 3.57 11.17
C GLU A 83 19.00 2.61 11.83
N GLY A 84 19.28 1.46 11.20
CA GLY A 84 20.28 0.51 11.68
C GLY A 84 21.70 1.11 11.75
N LEU A 85 22.08 1.93 10.76
CA LEU A 85 23.36 2.66 10.76
C LEU A 85 23.43 3.70 11.88
N ILE A 86 22.35 4.43 12.13
CA ILE A 86 22.27 5.41 13.21
C ILE A 86 22.43 4.71 14.56
N TRP A 87 21.72 3.60 14.79
CA TRP A 87 21.85 2.81 16.01
C TRP A 87 23.25 2.22 16.20
N LEU A 88 23.90 1.78 15.12
CA LEU A 88 25.31 1.38 15.15
C LEU A 88 26.21 2.55 15.59
N GLY A 89 26.06 3.71 14.97
CA GLY A 89 26.83 4.91 15.30
C GLY A 89 26.66 5.32 16.76
N VAL A 90 25.42 5.41 17.22
CA VAL A 90 25.08 5.71 18.62
C VAL A 90 25.70 4.67 19.56
N GLY A 91 25.53 3.39 19.26
CA GLY A 91 26.10 2.30 20.08
C GLY A 91 27.62 2.37 20.19
N ILE A 92 28.33 2.67 19.09
CA ILE A 92 29.79 2.82 19.09
C ILE A 92 30.20 4.02 19.95
N THR A 93 29.54 5.18 19.79
CA THR A 93 29.84 6.36 20.62
C THR A 93 29.59 6.09 22.10
N LEU A 94 28.53 5.37 22.44
CA LEU A 94 28.17 5.04 23.81
C LEU A 94 29.14 4.01 24.41
N THR A 95 29.62 3.07 23.61
CA THR A 95 30.64 2.09 24.03
C THR A 95 31.98 2.76 24.29
N LEU A 96 32.41 3.69 23.43
CA LEU A 96 33.64 4.47 23.63
C LEU A 96 33.55 5.35 24.88
N ALA A 97 32.41 6.03 25.10
CA ALA A 97 32.19 6.81 26.30
C ALA A 97 32.21 5.92 27.57
N ALA A 98 31.54 4.76 27.54
CA ALA A 98 31.56 3.82 28.66
C ALA A 98 32.99 3.32 28.93
N LEU A 99 33.80 3.05 27.90
CA LEU A 99 35.17 2.60 28.07
C LEU A 99 36.06 3.63 28.77
N VAL A 100 35.84 4.92 28.52
CA VAL A 100 36.59 6.04 29.13
C VAL A 100 36.13 6.32 30.56
N PHE A 101 34.82 6.30 30.82
CA PHE A 101 34.27 6.80 32.09
C PHE A 101 33.83 5.69 33.08
N MET A 102 33.43 4.52 32.59
CA MET A 102 32.86 3.44 33.41
C MET A 102 33.22 2.08 32.80
N ARG A 103 34.46 1.64 33.05
CA ARG A 103 35.05 0.43 32.48
C ARG A 103 34.15 -0.82 32.66
N ASP A 104 33.43 -0.91 33.78
CA ASP A 104 32.53 -2.03 34.09
C ASP A 104 31.21 -2.02 33.29
N ALA A 105 30.83 -0.89 32.69
CA ALA A 105 29.59 -0.74 31.91
C ALA A 105 29.78 -1.02 30.40
N THR A 106 31.00 -1.27 29.94
CA THR A 106 31.32 -1.51 28.52
C THR A 106 30.57 -2.70 27.92
N LEU A 107 30.36 -3.77 28.69
CA LEU A 107 29.61 -4.95 28.24
C LEU A 107 28.14 -4.63 27.93
N ILE A 108 27.52 -3.71 28.69
CA ILE A 108 26.13 -3.30 28.48
C ILE A 108 26.02 -2.37 27.26
N ALA A 109 27.03 -1.54 27.04
CA ALA A 109 27.08 -0.60 25.91
C ALA A 109 27.20 -1.29 24.53
N LEU A 110 27.57 -2.58 24.48
CA LEU A 110 27.59 -3.37 23.24
C LEU A 110 26.20 -3.74 22.72
N GLY A 111 25.17 -3.74 23.57
CA GLY A 111 23.80 -4.12 23.18
C GLY A 111 23.26 -3.32 22.00
N PRO A 112 23.30 -1.97 22.03
CA PRO A 112 22.91 -1.12 20.90
C PRO A 112 23.71 -1.38 19.61
N VAL A 113 25.00 -1.73 19.71
CA VAL A 113 25.85 -2.04 18.55
C VAL A 113 25.39 -3.33 17.87
N ILE A 114 25.18 -4.38 18.66
CA ILE A 114 24.69 -5.69 18.16
C ILE A 114 23.29 -5.51 17.54
N TRP A 115 22.41 -4.77 18.20
CA TRP A 115 21.06 -4.49 17.70
C TRP A 115 21.06 -3.70 16.39
N GLY A 116 21.84 -2.62 16.32
CA GLY A 116 22.00 -1.82 15.10
C GLY A 116 22.53 -2.64 13.93
N GLY A 117 23.53 -3.50 14.19
CA GLY A 117 24.08 -4.43 13.20
C GLY A 117 23.05 -5.44 12.69
N TYR A 118 22.25 -6.03 13.57
CA TYR A 118 21.16 -6.93 13.20
C TYR A 118 20.12 -6.23 12.31
N MET A 119 19.67 -5.03 12.71
CA MET A 119 18.70 -4.23 11.96
C MET A 119 19.22 -3.87 10.57
N PHE A 120 20.49 -3.43 10.49
CA PHE A 120 21.14 -3.11 9.22
C PHE A 120 21.22 -4.34 8.30
N LYS A 121 21.73 -5.47 8.78
CA LYS A 121 21.89 -6.70 7.98
C LYS A 121 20.55 -7.21 7.46
N LYS A 122 19.51 -7.19 8.31
CA LYS A 122 18.16 -7.60 7.93
C LYS A 122 17.54 -6.67 6.88
N ALA A 123 17.73 -5.35 7.03
CA ALA A 123 17.24 -4.37 6.07
C ALA A 123 17.98 -4.43 4.73
N ASP A 124 19.31 -4.61 4.74
CA ASP A 124 20.15 -4.72 3.54
C ASP A 124 19.80 -5.98 2.73
N SER A 125 19.58 -7.12 3.40
CA SER A 125 19.13 -8.35 2.73
C SER A 125 17.77 -8.19 2.05
N ARG A 126 16.81 -7.52 2.70
CA ARG A 126 15.49 -7.25 2.09
C ARG A 126 15.60 -6.26 0.93
N TYR A 127 16.44 -5.23 1.06
CA TYR A 127 16.67 -4.28 -0.03
C TYR A 127 17.25 -4.99 -1.26
N LYS A 128 18.29 -5.83 -1.08
CA LYS A 128 18.90 -6.61 -2.17
C LYS A 128 17.93 -7.56 -2.86
N ALA A 129 17.06 -8.22 -2.09
CA ALA A 129 16.04 -9.11 -2.65
C ALA A 129 14.99 -8.34 -3.46
N LEU A 130 14.59 -7.15 -3.00
CA LEU A 130 13.61 -6.30 -3.70
C LEU A 130 14.20 -5.57 -4.91
N SER A 131 15.50 -5.24 -4.91
CA SER A 131 16.17 -4.57 -6.03
C SER A 131 16.64 -5.51 -7.14
N ALA A 132 16.57 -6.82 -6.91
CA ALA A 132 16.96 -7.85 -7.88
C ALA A 132 15.76 -8.42 -8.67
N ASN A 133 14.54 -8.06 -8.27
CA ASN A 133 13.30 -8.25 -9.02
C ASN A 133 13.01 -7.02 -9.87
#